data_AF-X1F799-F1
#
_entry.id   AF-X1F799-F1
#
_cell.length_a   1.000
_cell.length_b   1.000
_cell.length_c   1.000
_cell.angle_alpha   90.00
_cell.angle_beta   90.00
_cell.angle_gamma   90.00
#
_symmetry.space_group_name_H-M   'P 1'
#
loop_
_entity.id
_entity.type
_entity.pdbx_description
1 polymer ?
#
loop_
_entity_poly.entity_id
_entity_poly.type
_entity_poly.pdbx_seq_one_letter_code
_entity_poly.pdbx_strand_id
1 'polypeptide(L)'
;MSFKYKIGNSILELIAGDITVQDTEAIVNAANKQLSPGGGVSGAIHRAAGPELWEECKTLEGCQTGEAKLSRGYNLKAKYVIHTVGPVYSSSKSDPEDLRDCYKNSLLLASRNKIKSVSFPSISTGIFSYPVKWSINVSFFKSLIICCALIISELSLNSTVQPNIPSFITPTGEIFINEGTL
;
A
#
# COMPACT_ATOMS: atom_id res chain seq x y z
N MET A 1 16.96 -4.99 6.71
CA MET A 1 16.52 -4.61 8.07
C MET A 1 15.02 -4.42 8.03
N SER A 2 14.26 -4.98 8.97
CA SER A 2 12.81 -4.74 9.07
C SER A 2 12.41 -4.34 10.49
N PHE A 3 11.37 -3.52 10.60
CA PHE A 3 10.80 -3.09 11.88
C PHE A 3 9.39 -3.63 12.01
N LYS A 4 9.06 -4.28 13.12
CA LYS A 4 7.75 -4.88 13.34
C LYS A 4 7.01 -4.19 14.48
N TYR A 5 5.73 -3.93 14.26
CA TYR A 5 4.82 -3.36 15.24
C TYR A 5 3.56 -4.21 15.32
N LYS A 6 3.06 -4.45 16.53
CA LYS A 6 1.76 -5.10 16.73
C LYS A 6 0.67 -4.03 16.77
N ILE A 7 -0.37 -4.19 15.95
CA ILE A 7 -1.55 -3.31 15.91
C ILE A 7 -2.79 -4.19 16.08
N GLY A 8 -3.37 -4.18 17.28
CA GLY A 8 -4.44 -5.12 17.62
C GLY A 8 -3.97 -6.57 17.45
N ASN A 9 -4.67 -7.32 16.60
CA ASN A 9 -4.32 -8.71 16.26
C ASN A 9 -3.42 -8.83 15.00
N SER A 10 -3.10 -7.71 14.36
CA SER A 10 -2.28 -7.64 13.16
C SER A 10 -0.83 -7.29 13.47
N ILE A 11 0.05 -7.67 12.56
CA ILE A 11 1.44 -7.20 12.53
C ILE A 11 1.56 -6.22 11.36
N LEU A 12 2.19 -5.09 11.64
CA LEU A 12 2.70 -4.14 10.67
C LEU A 12 4.22 -4.33 10.60
N GLU A 13 4.72 -4.74 9.44
CA GLU A 13 6.15 -4.82 9.20
C GLU A 13 6.61 -3.74 8.21
N LEU A 14 7.67 -3.02 8.55
CA LEU A 14 8.30 -2.00 7.72
C LEU A 14 9.57 -2.60 7.09
N ILE A 15 9.57 -2.81 5.78
CA ILE A 15 10.70 -3.44 5.06
C ILE A 15 11.14 -2.56 3.89
N ALA A 16 12.42 -2.23 3.83
CA ALA A 16 13.04 -1.70 2.62
C ALA A 16 13.46 -2.86 1.71
N GLY A 17 12.88 -2.95 0.52
CA GLY A 17 13.17 -4.04 -0.42
C GLY A 17 12.33 -4.00 -1.68
N ASP A 18 12.47 -5.04 -2.48
CA ASP A 18 11.70 -5.26 -3.71
C ASP A 18 10.35 -5.91 -3.40
N ILE A 19 9.26 -5.29 -3.86
CA ILE A 19 7.91 -5.78 -3.63
C ILE A 19 7.62 -7.07 -4.42
N THR A 20 8.31 -7.30 -5.53
CA THR A 20 8.06 -8.45 -6.42
C THR A 20 8.49 -9.78 -5.81
N VAL A 21 9.33 -9.75 -4.77
CA VAL A 21 9.85 -10.93 -4.07
C VAL A 21 9.24 -11.13 -2.67
N GLN A 22 8.25 -10.31 -2.29
CA GLN A 22 7.59 -10.41 -1.00
C GLN A 22 6.76 -11.70 -0.91
N ASP A 23 6.76 -12.31 0.27
CA ASP A 23 6.08 -13.58 0.56
C ASP A 23 4.67 -13.39 1.17
N THR A 24 4.04 -12.26 0.85
CA THR A 24 2.66 -11.98 1.23
C THR A 24 1.70 -12.59 0.21
N GLU A 25 0.47 -12.89 0.63
CA GLU A 25 -0.53 -13.49 -0.25
C GLU A 25 -0.93 -12.55 -1.40
N ALA A 26 -0.90 -11.24 -1.16
CA ALA A 26 -1.06 -10.22 -2.20
C ALA A 26 -0.02 -9.11 -2.10
N ILE A 27 0.34 -8.55 -3.24
CA ILE A 27 1.07 -7.28 -3.32
C ILE A 27 0.20 -6.20 -3.94
N VAL A 28 0.44 -4.94 -3.60
CA VAL A 28 -0.26 -3.80 -4.21
C VAL A 28 0.58 -3.20 -5.34
N ASN A 29 -0.06 -2.97 -6.48
CA ASN A 29 0.50 -2.26 -7.62
C ASN A 29 -0.02 -0.82 -7.65
N ALA A 30 0.88 0.16 -7.63
CA ALA A 30 0.54 1.56 -7.91
C ALA A 30 0.38 1.73 -9.43
N ALA A 31 -0.86 1.59 -9.91
CA ALA A 31 -1.21 1.49 -11.31
C ALA A 31 -1.64 2.84 -11.92
N ASN A 32 -1.65 2.90 -13.26
CA ASN A 32 -2.39 3.91 -14.01
C ASN A 32 -3.85 3.49 -14.23
N LYS A 33 -4.70 4.42 -14.69
CA LYS A 33 -6.14 4.18 -14.92
C LYS A 33 -6.44 3.03 -15.89
N GLN A 34 -5.54 2.74 -16.82
CA GLN A 34 -5.69 1.67 -17.81
C GLN A 34 -5.24 0.31 -17.26
N LEU A 35 -4.67 0.24 -16.06
CA LEU A 35 -4.01 -0.94 -15.50
C LEU A 35 -2.92 -1.52 -16.43
N SER A 36 -2.37 -0.65 -17.27
CA SER A 36 -1.38 -1.03 -18.28
C SER A 36 0.03 -1.08 -17.70
N PRO A 37 0.94 -1.90 -18.26
CA PRO A 37 2.34 -1.88 -17.88
C PRO A 37 2.91 -0.47 -17.96
N GLY A 38 3.50 0.00 -16.85
CA GLY A 38 4.11 1.33 -16.76
C GLY A 38 5.58 1.30 -16.37
N GLY A 39 6.09 2.45 -15.91
CA GLY A 39 7.40 2.55 -15.25
C GLY A 39 7.34 2.22 -13.75
N GLY A 40 8.48 2.40 -13.06
CA GLY A 40 8.56 2.27 -11.60
C GLY A 40 8.13 0.90 -11.07
N VAL A 41 7.42 0.91 -9.94
CA VAL A 41 6.94 -0.32 -9.28
C VAL A 41 5.97 -1.12 -10.16
N SER A 42 5.10 -0.44 -10.92
CA SER A 42 4.16 -1.10 -11.82
C SER A 42 4.90 -1.87 -12.92
N GLY A 43 5.89 -1.26 -13.54
CA GLY A 43 6.75 -1.94 -14.51
C GLY A 43 7.50 -3.12 -13.93
N ALA A 44 8.01 -2.99 -12.70
CA ALA A 44 8.68 -4.09 -12.01
C ALA A 44 7.73 -5.27 -11.76
N ILE A 45 6.52 -5.00 -11.27
CA ILE A 45 5.48 -6.01 -11.04
C ILE A 45 5.08 -6.69 -12.35
N HIS A 46 4.80 -5.95 -13.43
CA HIS A 46 4.42 -6.56 -14.72
C HIS A 46 5.55 -7.41 -15.31
N ARG A 47 6.82 -6.96 -15.23
CA ARG A 47 7.96 -7.77 -15.69
C ARG A 47 8.12 -9.06 -14.89
N ALA A 48 7.96 -8.98 -13.56
CA ALA A 48 8.11 -10.13 -12.68
C ALA A 48 6.95 -11.11 -12.77
N ALA A 49 5.72 -10.63 -12.96
CA ALA A 49 4.52 -11.47 -13.07
C ALA A 49 4.43 -12.20 -14.42
N GLY A 50 4.96 -11.62 -15.50
CA GLY A 50 4.84 -12.15 -16.85
C GLY A 50 3.72 -11.48 -17.67
N PRO A 51 3.65 -11.75 -18.99
CA PRO A 51 2.69 -11.12 -19.90
C PRO A 51 1.23 -11.38 -19.52
N GLU A 52 0.94 -12.49 -18.84
CA GLU A 52 -0.41 -12.89 -18.45
C GLU A 52 -1.07 -11.89 -17.50
N LEU A 53 -0.29 -11.20 -16.66
CA LEU A 53 -0.83 -10.14 -15.80
C LEU A 53 -1.49 -9.03 -16.62
N TRP A 54 -0.87 -8.64 -17.74
CA TRP A 54 -1.45 -7.63 -18.61
C TRP A 54 -2.70 -8.16 -19.32
N GLU A 55 -2.69 -9.42 -19.74
CA GLU A 55 -3.86 -10.06 -20.36
C GLU A 55 -5.09 -10.04 -19.44
N GLU A 56 -4.94 -10.38 -18.16
CA GLU A 56 -6.03 -10.28 -17.18
C GLU A 56 -6.40 -8.82 -16.90
N CYS A 57 -5.43 -7.91 -16.77
CA CYS A 57 -5.71 -6.48 -16.53
C CYS A 57 -6.59 -5.84 -17.60
N LYS A 58 -6.48 -6.26 -18.87
CA LYS A 58 -7.37 -5.80 -19.96
C LYS A 58 -8.84 -6.18 -19.72
N THR A 59 -9.10 -7.29 -19.02
CA THR A 59 -10.47 -7.73 -18.68
C THR A 59 -11.09 -6.94 -17.53
N LEU A 60 -10.28 -6.17 -16.79
CA LEU A 60 -10.71 -5.41 -15.62
C LEU A 60 -11.30 -4.05 -15.98
N GLU A 61 -11.30 -3.62 -17.25
CA GLU A 61 -11.91 -2.34 -17.70
C GLU A 61 -11.37 -1.09 -16.98
N GLY A 62 -10.05 -1.05 -16.73
CA GLY A 62 -9.38 0.08 -16.08
C GLY A 62 -9.71 0.23 -14.59
N CYS A 63 -9.34 1.34 -13.94
CA CYS A 63 -9.61 1.60 -12.53
C CYS A 63 -9.60 3.11 -12.26
N GLN A 64 -10.55 3.62 -11.48
CA GLN A 64 -10.56 5.05 -11.14
C GLN A 64 -9.60 5.36 -10.00
N THR A 65 -9.21 6.63 -9.90
CA THR A 65 -8.38 7.12 -8.80
C THR A 65 -9.05 6.81 -7.45
N GLY A 66 -8.28 6.31 -6.48
CA GLY A 66 -8.79 5.87 -5.17
C GLY A 66 -9.38 4.47 -5.15
N GLU A 67 -9.70 3.86 -6.29
CA GLU A 67 -10.26 2.50 -6.36
C GLU A 67 -9.17 1.41 -6.38
N ALA A 68 -9.59 0.15 -6.23
CA ALA A 68 -8.71 -1.01 -6.32
C ALA A 68 -9.39 -2.18 -7.06
N LYS A 69 -8.62 -2.94 -7.86
CA LYS A 69 -9.03 -4.17 -8.55
C LYS A 69 -8.06 -5.31 -8.29
N LEU A 70 -8.54 -6.56 -8.38
CA LEU A 70 -7.78 -7.76 -8.07
C LEU A 70 -7.48 -8.55 -9.35
N SER A 71 -6.28 -9.10 -9.42
CA SER A 71 -5.85 -10.08 -10.44
C SER A 71 -5.01 -11.19 -9.79
N ARG A 72 -4.62 -12.20 -10.56
CA ARG A 72 -3.66 -13.24 -10.13
C ARG A 72 -2.23 -12.71 -10.16
N GLY A 73 -1.36 -13.30 -9.36
CA GLY A 73 0.06 -12.93 -9.26
C GLY A 73 0.97 -13.57 -10.31
N TYR A 74 0.49 -14.62 -11.00
CA TYR A 74 1.25 -15.33 -12.04
C TYR A 74 2.63 -15.80 -11.56
N ASN A 75 3.72 -15.30 -12.15
CA ASN A 75 5.08 -15.69 -11.80
C ASN A 75 5.60 -15.05 -10.50
N LEU A 76 4.81 -14.17 -9.85
CA LEU A 76 5.14 -13.61 -8.54
C LEU A 76 5.00 -14.68 -7.44
N LYS A 77 5.73 -14.50 -6.34
CA LYS A 77 5.50 -15.29 -5.11
C LYS A 77 4.11 -15.03 -4.53
N ALA A 78 3.68 -13.78 -4.58
CA ALA A 78 2.34 -13.39 -4.17
C ALA A 78 1.29 -14.01 -5.10
N LYS A 79 0.22 -14.53 -4.50
CA LYS A 79 -0.85 -15.21 -5.25
C LYS A 79 -1.72 -14.22 -6.01
N TYR A 80 -1.79 -12.98 -5.54
CA TYR A 80 -2.63 -11.92 -6.09
C TYR A 80 -1.89 -10.60 -6.24
N VAL A 81 -2.35 -9.78 -7.18
CA VAL A 81 -1.99 -8.36 -7.28
C VAL A 81 -3.24 -7.52 -7.08
N ILE A 82 -3.18 -6.58 -6.13
CA ILE A 82 -4.21 -5.55 -5.96
C ILE A 82 -3.73 -4.29 -6.69
N HIS A 83 -4.40 -3.93 -7.76
CA HIS A 83 -4.07 -2.73 -8.55
C HIS A 83 -4.88 -1.56 -8.02
N THR A 84 -4.22 -0.48 -7.63
CA THR A 84 -4.89 0.75 -7.18
C THR A 84 -4.29 1.97 -7.88
N VAL A 85 -5.13 2.96 -8.17
CA VAL A 85 -4.72 4.16 -8.90
C VAL A 85 -4.63 5.32 -7.93
N GLY A 86 -3.39 5.68 -7.59
CA GLY A 86 -3.13 6.86 -6.77
C GLY A 86 -3.44 8.17 -7.50
N PRO A 87 -3.67 9.28 -6.77
CA PRO A 87 -3.80 10.59 -7.38
C PRO A 87 -2.45 11.04 -7.96
N VAL A 88 -2.52 11.81 -9.06
CA VAL A 88 -1.40 12.63 -9.52
C VAL A 88 -1.40 13.88 -8.66
N TYR A 89 -0.34 14.10 -7.87
CA TYR A 89 -0.31 15.19 -6.92
C TYR A 89 -0.42 16.55 -7.62
N SER A 90 -1.39 17.34 -7.19
CA SER A 90 -1.71 18.65 -7.75
C SER A 90 -1.91 19.73 -6.68
N SER A 91 -1.66 19.37 -5.40
CA SER A 91 -2.05 20.16 -4.23
C SER A 91 -3.56 20.40 -4.15
N SER A 92 -4.37 19.57 -4.82
CA SER A 92 -5.81 19.57 -4.69
C SER A 92 -6.22 19.10 -3.30
N LYS A 93 -7.37 19.58 -2.82
CA LYS A 93 -7.97 19.09 -1.57
C LYS A 93 -8.35 17.61 -1.63
N SER A 94 -8.54 17.05 -2.82
CA SER A 94 -8.88 15.64 -3.02
C SER A 94 -7.68 14.68 -2.94
N ASP A 95 -6.45 15.15 -3.22
CA ASP A 95 -5.27 14.26 -3.28
C ASP A 95 -5.08 13.44 -1.99
N PRO A 96 -5.28 14.00 -0.78
CA PRO A 96 -5.26 13.22 0.45
C PRO A 96 -6.35 12.14 0.51
N GLU A 97 -7.58 12.48 0.13
CA GLU A 97 -8.72 11.57 0.23
C GLU A 97 -8.57 10.40 -0.74
N ASP A 98 -8.16 10.69 -1.97
CA ASP A 98 -7.88 9.70 -3.00
C ASP A 98 -6.77 8.73 -2.57
N LEU A 99 -5.69 9.25 -1.98
CA LEU A 99 -4.59 8.42 -1.49
C LEU A 99 -5.04 7.53 -0.32
N ARG A 100 -5.82 8.07 0.62
CA ARG A 100 -6.42 7.31 1.72
C ARG A 100 -7.31 6.19 1.19
N ASP A 101 -8.11 6.49 0.18
CA ASP A 101 -9.03 5.53 -0.43
C ASP A 101 -8.29 4.41 -1.16
N CYS A 102 -7.13 4.66 -1.77
CA CYS A 102 -6.27 3.61 -2.32
C CYS A 102 -5.90 2.54 -1.28
N TYR A 103 -5.41 2.98 -0.11
CA TYR A 103 -5.05 2.07 0.98
C TYR A 103 -6.28 1.35 1.54
N LYS A 104 -7.36 2.10 1.82
CA LYS A 104 -8.60 1.56 2.38
C LYS A 104 -9.23 0.52 1.46
N ASN A 105 -9.41 0.84 0.18
CA ASN A 105 -10.08 -0.02 -0.79
C ASN A 105 -9.24 -1.27 -1.09
N SER A 106 -7.91 -1.15 -1.11
CA SER A 106 -7.02 -2.32 -1.23
C SER A 106 -7.17 -3.28 -0.05
N LEU A 107 -7.20 -2.76 1.19
CA LEU A 107 -7.39 -3.59 2.39
C LEU A 107 -8.79 -4.22 2.45
N LEU A 108 -9.83 -3.46 2.06
CA LEU A 108 -11.20 -3.99 1.96
C LEU A 108 -11.28 -5.11 0.92
N LEU A 109 -10.64 -4.95 -0.23
CA LEU A 109 -10.62 -5.96 -1.28
C LEU A 109 -9.89 -7.22 -0.82
N ALA A 110 -8.75 -7.07 -0.12
CA ALA A 110 -8.06 -8.19 0.50
C ALA A 110 -8.95 -8.93 1.51
N SER A 111 -9.60 -8.19 2.42
CA SER A 111 -10.50 -8.76 3.42
C SER A 111 -11.67 -9.52 2.78
N ARG A 112 -12.31 -8.97 1.74
CA ARG A 112 -13.43 -9.61 1.03
C ARG A 112 -13.02 -10.91 0.34
N ASN A 113 -11.77 -10.98 -0.14
CA ASN A 113 -11.22 -12.16 -0.79
C ASN A 113 -10.48 -13.09 0.18
N LYS A 114 -10.60 -12.87 1.50
CA LYS A 114 -9.96 -13.67 2.56
C LYS A 114 -8.43 -13.75 2.44
N ILE A 115 -7.82 -12.71 1.87
CA ILE A 115 -6.37 -12.55 1.75
C ILE A 115 -5.84 -12.09 3.11
N LYS A 116 -4.94 -12.87 3.68
CA LYS A 116 -4.45 -12.71 5.06
C LYS A 116 -3.20 -11.87 5.17
N SER A 117 -2.45 -11.69 4.10
CA SER A 117 -1.26 -10.84 4.12
C SER A 117 -1.12 -10.03 2.84
N VAL A 118 -0.88 -8.73 2.98
CA VAL A 118 -0.76 -7.80 1.86
C VAL A 118 0.50 -6.97 2.03
N SER A 119 1.33 -6.82 0.98
CA SER A 119 2.44 -5.85 0.94
C SER A 119 2.09 -4.64 0.08
N PHE A 120 2.29 -3.44 0.61
CA PHE A 120 2.11 -2.17 -0.13
C PHE A 120 3.44 -1.57 -0.57
N PRO A 121 3.51 -0.91 -1.73
CA PRO A 121 4.56 0.06 -2.02
C PRO A 121 4.20 1.41 -1.39
N SER A 122 5.11 2.38 -1.47
CA SER A 122 4.75 3.78 -1.21
C SER A 122 3.99 4.33 -2.43
N ILE A 123 2.66 4.37 -2.32
CA ILE A 123 1.77 4.77 -3.44
C ILE A 123 1.93 6.27 -3.69
N SER A 124 1.97 6.67 -4.96
CA SER A 124 2.08 8.05 -5.46
C SER A 124 3.36 8.84 -5.09
N THR A 125 4.30 8.30 -4.32
CA THR A 125 5.55 9.01 -3.94
C THR A 125 6.68 8.94 -4.97
N GLY A 126 6.49 8.17 -6.05
CA GLY A 126 7.38 8.11 -7.20
C GLY A 126 6.96 9.08 -8.30
N ILE A 127 6.56 8.55 -9.46
CA ILE A 127 6.21 9.32 -10.66
C ILE A 127 5.11 10.36 -10.39
N PHE A 128 4.17 10.07 -9.50
CA PHE A 128 3.06 10.98 -9.16
C PHE A 128 3.43 12.07 -8.14
N SER A 129 4.69 12.11 -7.72
CA SER A 129 5.32 13.22 -6.99
C SER A 129 4.59 13.67 -5.72
N TYR A 130 3.79 12.80 -5.09
CA TYR A 130 3.15 13.12 -3.83
C TYR A 130 4.24 13.31 -2.75
N PRO A 131 4.33 14.49 -2.11
CA PRO A 131 5.39 14.76 -1.16
C PRO A 131 5.38 13.77 0.00
N VAL A 132 6.50 13.09 0.22
CA VAL A 132 6.65 12.06 1.26
C VAL A 132 6.20 12.58 2.63
N LYS A 133 6.60 13.81 3.00
CA LYS A 133 6.21 14.47 4.27
C LYS A 133 4.70 14.62 4.48
N TRP A 134 3.93 14.72 3.40
CA TRP A 134 2.48 14.93 3.43
C TRP A 134 1.71 13.62 3.25
N SER A 135 2.24 12.65 2.51
CA SER A 135 1.68 11.29 2.44
C SER A 135 1.65 10.61 3.82
N ILE A 136 2.57 11.01 4.70
CA ILE A 136 2.72 10.52 6.07
C ILE A 136 1.51 10.82 6.96
N ASN A 137 0.79 11.94 6.74
CA ASN A 137 -0.38 12.30 7.56
C ASN A 137 -1.70 11.72 7.02
N VAL A 138 -1.69 11.23 5.78
CA VAL A 138 -2.87 10.79 5.05
C VAL A 138 -2.97 9.27 5.02
N SER A 139 -1.82 8.62 4.84
CA SER A 139 -1.73 7.18 4.96
C SER A 139 -1.71 6.82 6.44
N PHE A 140 -2.57 5.87 6.82
CA PHE A 140 -2.46 5.17 8.11
C PHE A 140 -1.06 4.56 8.32
N PHE A 141 -0.26 4.47 7.24
CA PHE A 141 1.14 4.07 7.22
C PHE A 141 2.03 5.27 6.90
N LYS A 142 2.78 5.73 7.89
CA LYS A 142 3.88 6.68 7.72
C LYS A 142 4.84 6.16 6.64
N SER A 143 4.73 6.68 5.41
CA SER A 143 5.51 6.27 4.24
C SER A 143 6.98 6.66 4.38
N LEU A 144 7.79 5.73 4.87
CA LEU A 144 9.13 5.47 4.33
C LEU A 144 8.97 4.32 3.32
N ILE A 145 9.97 4.03 2.49
CA ILE A 145 9.96 2.86 1.58
C ILE A 145 9.71 1.60 2.40
N ILE A 146 8.47 1.12 2.39
CA ILE A 146 7.98 0.14 3.34
C ILE A 146 7.06 -0.82 2.58
N CYS A 147 7.58 -2.01 2.28
CA CYS A 147 6.74 -3.19 2.07
C CYS A 147 6.02 -3.46 3.38
N CYS A 148 4.81 -2.92 3.49
CA CYS A 148 3.96 -3.06 4.66
C CYS A 148 3.26 -4.42 4.59
N ALA A 149 3.78 -5.47 5.24
CA ALA A 149 3.01 -6.70 5.41
C ALA A 149 1.93 -6.47 6.49
N LEU A 150 0.66 -6.39 6.11
CA LEU A 150 -0.48 -6.41 7.04
C LEU A 150 -1.02 -7.83 7.14
N ILE A 151 -0.87 -8.46 8.30
CA ILE A 151 -1.55 -9.74 8.57
C ILE A 151 -2.99 -9.44 9.02
N ILE A 152 -3.96 -9.62 8.13
CA ILE A 152 -5.39 -9.47 8.43
C ILE A 152 -5.86 -10.75 9.13
N SER A 153 -5.82 -10.77 10.47
CA SER A 153 -6.65 -11.69 11.25
C SER A 153 -7.97 -10.98 11.55
N GLU A 154 -9.03 -11.33 10.81
CA GLU A 154 -10.42 -10.91 11.00
C GLU A 154 -10.62 -9.43 11.43
N LEU A 155 -10.58 -8.51 10.46
CA LEU A 155 -11.09 -7.17 10.69
C LEU A 155 -12.64 -7.21 10.72
N SER A 156 -13.22 -7.22 11.92
CA SER A 156 -14.59 -6.74 12.12
C SER A 156 -14.55 -5.21 12.04
N LEU A 157 -14.83 -4.65 10.86
CA LEU A 157 -14.99 -3.22 10.66
C LEU A 157 -16.36 -2.76 11.20
N ASN A 158 -16.54 -2.83 12.52
CA ASN A 158 -17.58 -2.05 13.18
C ASN A 158 -17.04 -0.64 13.44
N SER A 159 -17.74 0.34 12.87
CA SER A 159 -17.46 1.76 12.90
C SER A 159 -17.49 2.30 14.33
N THR A 160 -16.37 2.26 15.07
CA THR A 160 -16.13 3.10 16.28
C THR A 160 -14.73 3.04 16.89
N VAL A 161 -13.71 2.47 16.25
CA VAL A 161 -12.37 2.44 16.85
C VAL A 161 -11.46 3.49 16.21
N GLN A 162 -11.30 4.63 16.88
CA GLN A 162 -10.13 5.47 16.68
C GLN A 162 -8.94 4.78 17.37
N PRO A 163 -7.86 4.41 16.66
CA PRO A 163 -6.69 3.86 17.31
C PRO A 163 -5.99 4.97 18.09
N ASN A 164 -5.91 4.82 19.41
CA ASN A 164 -5.04 5.62 20.25
C ASN A 164 -3.59 5.39 19.82
N ILE A 165 -3.04 6.34 19.07
CA ILE A 165 -1.62 6.39 18.72
C ILE A 165 -0.87 6.93 19.95
N PRO A 166 0.17 6.23 20.47
CA PRO A 166 0.94 6.72 21.61
C PRO A 166 1.52 8.11 21.34
N SER A 167 1.38 8.99 22.33
CA SER A 167 1.74 10.40 22.35
C SER A 167 3.25 10.66 22.28
N PHE A 168 3.86 10.49 21.10
CA PHE A 168 5.28 10.78 20.84
C PHE A 168 5.50 11.87 19.77
N ILE A 169 4.55 12.79 19.60
CA ILE A 169 4.65 13.89 18.62
C ILE A 169 4.43 15.20 19.36
N THR A 170 5.45 16.05 19.43
CA THR A 170 5.25 17.45 19.84
C THR A 170 4.57 18.23 18.70
N PRO A 171 3.91 19.37 19.01
CA PRO A 171 3.15 20.14 18.02
C PRO A 171 3.95 20.62 16.80
N THR A 172 5.28 20.56 16.84
CA THR A 172 6.19 21.03 15.78
C THR A 172 6.69 19.91 14.85
N GLY A 173 6.37 18.64 15.13
CA GLY A 173 6.65 17.53 14.21
C GLY A 173 8.10 17.03 14.16
N GLU A 174 8.91 17.35 15.18
CA GLU A 174 10.24 16.75 15.36
C GLU A 174 10.15 15.43 16.13
N ILE A 175 10.90 14.42 15.67
CA ILE A 175 11.05 13.14 16.38
C ILE A 175 12.46 13.12 16.97
N PHE A 176 12.56 13.05 18.29
CA PHE A 176 13.83 12.73 18.94
C PHE A 176 14.04 11.21 18.87
N ILE A 177 15.11 10.78 18.20
CA ILE A 177 15.69 9.46 18.43
C ILE A 177 16.47 9.61 19.74
N ASN A 178 15.98 9.04 20.83
CA ASN A 178 16.79 8.96 22.03
C ASN A 178 17.86 7.90 21.76
N GLU A 179 19.07 8.33 21.39
CA GLU A 179 20.23 7.46 21.42
C GLU A 179 20.61 7.19 22.88
N GLY A 180 20.43 5.95 23.33
CA GLY A 180 20.84 5.45 24.64
C GLY A 180 19.75 4.55 25.24
N THR A 181 19.99 3.31 25.65
CA THR A 181 21.24 2.71 26.15
C THR A 181 21.13 1.18 25.98
N LEU A 182 22.20 0.57 25.43
CA LEU A 182 22.63 -0.85 25.43
C LEU A 182 21.56 -1.97 25.38
#